data_AF-A0A968YWA3-F1
#
_entry.id   AF-A0A968YWA3-F1
#
_cell.length_a   1.000
_cell.length_b   1.000
_cell.length_c   1.000
_cell.angle_alpha   90.00
_cell.angle_beta   90.00
_cell.angle_gamma   90.00
#
_symmetry.space_group_name_H-M   'P 1'
#
loop_
_entity.id
_entity.type
_entity.pdbx_description
1 polymer ?
#
loop_
_entity_poly.entity_id
_entity_poly.type
_entity_poly.pdbx_seq_one_letter_code
_entity_poly.pdbx_strand_id
1 'polypeptide(L)'
;MKAPLNPNLACRYCRFYSPEGHRGGTCDRLSVHVQGEWAACSLMIPSLSLEQERVEQPSLLVAANQALAQLNSQSQSMIVTEAASTLH
;
A
#
# COMPACT_ATOMS: atom_id res chain seq x y z
N MET A 1 -20.91 30.47 8.40
CA MET A 1 -20.60 29.70 9.63
C MET A 1 -19.34 28.90 9.32
N LYS A 2 -18.16 29.32 9.81
CA LYS A 2 -16.87 28.65 9.53
C LYS A 2 -16.49 27.90 10.81
N ALA A 3 -16.84 26.61 10.89
CA ALA A 3 -16.49 25.78 12.03
C ALA A 3 -14.97 25.52 12.04
N PRO A 4 -14.33 25.43 13.22
CA PRO A 4 -12.91 25.11 13.32
C PRO A 4 -12.72 23.64 12.92
N LEU A 5 -12.03 23.39 11.80
CA LEU A 5 -11.82 22.04 11.28
C LEU A 5 -10.44 21.52 11.70
N ASN A 6 -10.40 20.26 12.11
CA ASN A 6 -9.19 19.47 11.99
C ASN A 6 -8.74 19.54 10.53
N PRO A 7 -7.51 19.98 10.22
CA PRO A 7 -7.05 20.17 8.84
C PRO A 7 -7.19 18.90 7.98
N ASN A 8 -7.20 17.71 8.58
CA ASN A 8 -7.45 16.44 7.87
C ASN A 8 -8.87 16.24 7.34
N LEU A 9 -9.82 17.12 7.67
CA LEU A 9 -11.25 17.00 7.32
C LEU A 9 -11.74 18.15 6.41
N ALA A 10 -10.84 18.75 5.63
CA ALA A 10 -11.22 19.78 4.67
C ALA A 10 -11.64 19.21 3.30
N CYS A 11 -12.49 19.91 2.54
CA CYS A 11 -12.95 19.50 1.21
C CYS A 11 -11.79 19.15 0.27
N ARG A 12 -10.66 19.88 0.33
CA ARG A 12 -9.48 19.59 -0.49
C ARG A 12 -8.89 18.18 -0.31
N TYR A 13 -9.20 17.50 0.81
CA TYR A 13 -8.77 16.14 1.13
C TYR A 13 -9.87 15.10 0.84
N CYS A 14 -11.06 15.55 0.38
CA CYS A 14 -12.14 14.66 -0.01
C CYS A 14 -11.88 14.09 -1.40
N ARG A 15 -12.05 12.78 -1.58
CA ARG A 15 -11.91 12.12 -2.90
C ARG A 15 -12.89 12.61 -3.98
N PHE A 16 -13.98 13.25 -3.56
CA PHE A 16 -15.02 13.79 -4.44
C PHE A 16 -14.84 15.28 -4.72
N TYR A 17 -13.72 15.88 -4.31
CA TYR A 17 -13.41 17.27 -4.58
C TYR A 17 -12.68 17.40 -5.91
N SER A 18 -13.33 18.07 -6.87
CA SER A 18 -12.76 18.46 -8.15
C SER A 18 -12.32 19.92 -8.08
N PRO A 19 -11.03 20.26 -8.15
CA PRO A 19 -10.58 21.65 -8.07
C PRO A 19 -11.00 22.45 -9.31
N GLU A 20 -11.58 23.63 -9.09
CA GLU A 20 -11.97 24.59 -10.12
C GLU A 20 -11.30 25.94 -9.84
N GLY A 21 -10.15 26.16 -10.49
CA GLY A 21 -9.38 27.39 -10.36
C GLY A 21 -8.70 27.57 -9.00
N HIS A 22 -8.47 28.82 -8.59
CA HIS A 22 -7.52 29.15 -7.51
C HIS A 22 -8.07 29.05 -6.09
N ARG A 23 -9.39 28.98 -5.89
CA ARG A 23 -9.99 29.10 -4.53
C ARG A 23 -11.03 28.04 -4.20
N GLY A 24 -11.53 27.33 -5.21
CA GLY A 24 -12.65 26.44 -5.01
C GLY A 24 -12.60 25.24 -5.93
N GLY A 25 -13.71 24.54 -5.92
CA GLY A 25 -13.93 23.33 -6.66
C GLY A 25 -15.35 22.88 -6.49
N THR A 26 -15.67 21.74 -7.08
CA THR A 26 -16.97 21.11 -6.95
C THR A 26 -16.84 19.86 -6.10
N CYS A 27 -17.85 19.59 -5.29
CA CYS A 27 -18.01 18.27 -4.67
C CYS A 27 -18.89 17.42 -5.59
N ASP A 28 -18.32 16.46 -6.32
CA ASP A 28 -19.04 15.67 -7.32
C ASP A 28 -20.20 14.86 -6.71
N ARG A 29 -20.05 14.44 -5.46
CA ARG A 29 -21.07 13.68 -4.73
C ARG A 29 -22.30 14.49 -4.34
N LEU A 30 -22.11 15.79 -4.10
CA LEU A 30 -23.19 16.73 -3.75
C LEU A 30 -23.61 17.61 -4.93
N SER A 31 -22.81 17.63 -6.00
CA SER A 31 -22.95 18.49 -7.18
C SER A 31 -23.06 19.98 -6.82
N VAL A 32 -22.29 20.42 -5.81
CA VAL A 32 -22.23 21.83 -5.38
C VAL A 32 -20.81 22.36 -5.36
N HIS A 33 -20.67 23.68 -5.57
CA HIS A 33 -19.39 24.37 -5.44
C HIS A 33 -18.99 24.49 -3.95
N VAL A 34 -17.73 24.20 -3.65
CA VAL A 34 -17.14 24.21 -2.31
C VAL A 34 -15.78 24.89 -2.33
N GLN A 35 -15.34 25.44 -1.20
CA GLN A 35 -13.97 25.91 -1.05
C GLN A 35 -13.10 24.78 -0.48
N GLY A 36 -11.84 24.69 -0.89
CA GLY A 36 -10.92 23.66 -0.42
C GLY A 36 -10.68 23.70 1.10
N GLU A 37 -10.91 24.84 1.76
CA GLU A 37 -10.79 25.01 3.21
C GLU A 37 -12.07 24.72 4.00
N TRP A 38 -13.18 24.44 3.31
CA TRP A 38 -14.44 24.13 3.99
C TRP A 38 -14.41 22.74 4.61
N ALA A 39 -15.34 22.51 5.54
CA ALA A 39 -15.57 21.21 6.13
C ALA A 39 -15.93 20.23 5.01
N ALA A 40 -15.23 19.10 4.95
CA ALA A 40 -15.61 18.04 4.05
C ALA A 40 -17.05 17.58 4.38
N CYS A 41 -17.78 17.16 3.35
CA CYS A 41 -19.13 16.64 3.54
C CYS A 41 -19.11 15.39 4.43
N SER A 42 -20.21 15.08 5.11
CA SER A 42 -20.34 13.87 5.96
C SER A 42 -20.18 12.56 5.18
N LEU A 43 -20.14 12.62 3.85
CA LEU A 43 -19.88 11.50 2.94
C LEU A 43 -18.39 11.32 2.62
N MET A 44 -17.52 12.21 3.13
CA MET A 44 -16.09 12.05 3.05
C MET A 44 -15.69 10.79 3.83
N ILE A 45 -15.05 9.86 3.14
CA ILE A 45 -14.33 8.77 3.77
C ILE A 45 -12.89 9.26 3.85
N PRO A 46 -12.36 9.58 5.05
CA PRO A 46 -10.98 9.95 5.21
C PRO A 46 -10.11 8.90 4.53
N SER A 47 -9.11 9.34 3.77
CA SER A 47 -8.04 8.42 3.40
C SER A 47 -7.42 7.96 4.71
N LEU A 48 -7.81 6.77 5.16
CA LEU A 48 -7.04 6.03 6.14
C LEU A 48 -5.70 5.84 5.45
N SER A 49 -4.73 6.69 5.78
CA SER A 49 -3.35 6.40 5.43
C SER A 49 -3.11 5.01 5.97
N LEU A 50 -2.97 4.06 5.05
CA LEU A 50 -2.43 2.76 5.35
C LEU A 50 -1.02 3.07 5.84
N GLU A 51 -0.88 3.29 7.14
CA GLU A 51 0.40 3.16 7.81
C GLU A 51 0.78 1.72 7.50
N GLN A 52 1.59 1.56 6.45
CA GLN A 52 1.89 0.26 5.90
C GLN A 52 2.75 -0.41 6.95
N GLU A 53 2.09 -1.21 7.80
CA GLU A 53 2.76 -2.00 8.82
C GLU A 53 3.82 -2.81 8.08
N ARG A 54 5.08 -2.42 8.26
CA ARG A 54 6.20 -3.11 7.64
C ARG A 54 6.20 -4.48 8.28
N VAL A 55 5.62 -5.46 7.60
CA VAL A 55 5.62 -6.85 8.04
C VAL A 55 7.08 -7.28 8.07
N GLU A 56 7.68 -7.19 9.25
CA GLU A 56 9.00 -7.74 9.50
C GLU A 56 8.86 -9.24 9.31
N GLN A 57 9.53 -9.78 8.29
CA GLN A 57 9.40 -11.20 7.98
C GLN A 57 9.85 -12.01 9.20
N PRO A 58 9.03 -12.95 9.70
CA PRO A 58 9.42 -13.78 10.83
C PRO A 58 10.68 -14.56 10.45
N SER A 59 11.73 -14.40 11.26
CA SER A 59 13.06 -14.98 11.05
C SER A 59 13.04 -16.50 10.80
N LEU A 60 12.05 -17.20 11.35
CA LEU A 60 11.82 -18.63 11.12
C LEU A 60 11.49 -18.97 9.67
N LEU A 61 10.68 -18.14 8.98
CA LEU A 61 10.32 -18.38 7.57
C LEU A 61 11.54 -18.21 6.67
N VAL A 62 12.37 -17.19 6.97
CA VAL A 62 13.62 -16.91 6.26
C VAL A 62 14.64 -18.02 6.48
N ALA A 63 14.73 -18.58 7.70
CA ALA A 63 15.60 -19.71 8.00
C ALA A 63 15.14 -21.00 7.28
N ALA A 64 13.83 -21.29 7.29
CA ALA A 64 13.28 -22.47 6.62
C ALA A 64 13.53 -22.45 5.10
N ASN A 65 13.34 -21.29 4.45
CA ASN A 65 13.58 -21.14 3.01
C ASN A 65 15.06 -21.32 2.64
N GLN A 66 15.99 -20.88 3.50
CA GLN A 66 17.42 -21.12 3.29
C GLN A 66 17.81 -22.58 3.44
N ALA A 67 17.27 -23.27 4.46
CA ALA A 67 17.52 -24.70 4.64
C ALA A 67 17.00 -25.52 3.45
N LEU A 68 15.82 -25.18 2.92
CA LEU A 68 15.28 -25.81 1.71
C LEU A 68 16.17 -25.57 0.49
N ALA A 69 16.69 -24.35 0.32
CA ALA A 69 17.61 -24.03 -0.77
C ALA A 69 18.93 -24.81 -0.68
N GLN A 70 19.45 -25.03 0.53
CA GLN A 70 20.64 -25.83 0.78
C GLN A 70 20.42 -27.32 0.50
N LEU A 71 19.27 -27.88 0.88
CA LEU A 71 18.94 -29.26 0.56
C LEU A 71 18.75 -29.46 -0.95
N ASN A 72 18.14 -28.49 -1.63
CA ASN A 72 17.97 -28.53 -3.09
C ASN A 72 19.32 -28.46 -3.83
N SER A 73 20.28 -27.66 -3.36
CA SER A 73 21.61 -27.60 -3.98
C SER A 73 22.45 -28.85 -3.73
N GLN A 74 22.37 -29.44 -2.53
CA GLN A 74 23.02 -30.71 -2.20
C GLN A 74 22.47 -31.86 -3.05
N SER A 75 21.14 -31.93 -3.20
CA SER A 75 20.49 -32.95 -4.02
C SER A 75 20.88 -32.85 -5.50
N GLN A 76 21.03 -31.62 -6.03
CA GLN A 76 21.51 -31.41 -7.40
C GLN A 76 22.99 -31.80 -7.58
N SER A 77 23.85 -31.59 -6.57
CA SER A 77 25.26 -32.00 -6.65
C SER A 77 25.47 -33.52 -6.68
N MET A 78 24.64 -34.28 -5.95
CA MET A 78 24.76 -35.73 -5.83
C MET A 78 24.39 -36.44 -7.14
N ILE A 79 23.35 -35.95 -7.83
CA ILE A 79 22.88 -36.48 -9.11
C ILE A 79 23.91 -36.24 -10.24
N VAL A 80 24.64 -35.12 -10.23
CA VAL A 80 25.64 -34.81 -11.26
C VAL A 80 26.91 -35.68 -11.13
N THR A 81 27.27 -36.09 -9.91
CA THR A 81 28.42 -36.99 -9.69
C THR A 81 28.18 -38.43 -10.12
N GLU A 82 26.95 -38.95 -10.06
CA GLU A 82 26.64 -40.32 -10.51
C GLU A 82 26.55 -40.45 -12.04
N ALA A 83 26.05 -39.41 -12.73
CA ALA A 83 25.97 -39.42 -14.20
C ALA A 83 27.35 -39.42 -14.88
N ALA A 84 28.38 -38.84 -14.24
CA ALA A 84 29.75 -38.81 -14.77
C ALA A 84 30.50 -40.16 -14.61
N SER A 85 30.08 -41.01 -13.67
CA SER A 85 30.73 -42.30 -13.39
C SER A 85 30.16 -43.49 -14.18
N THR A 86 29.08 -43.30 -14.94
CA THR A 86 28.42 -44.39 -15.70
C THR A 86 28.84 -44.45 -17.18
N LEU A 87 29.84 -43.64 -17.59
CA LEU A 87 30.33 -43.53 -18.97
C LEU A 87 31.71 -44.17 -19.25
N HIS A 88 32.23 -45.01 -18.34
CA HIS A 88 33.44 -45.80 -18.59
C HIS A 88 33.14 -47.29 -18.69
#